data_AF-A0A938GY93-F1
#
_entry.id   AF-A0A938GY93-F1
#
_cell.length_a   1.000
_cell.length_b   1.000
_cell.length_c   1.000
_cell.angle_alpha   90.00
_cell.angle_beta   90.00
_cell.angle_gamma   90.00
#
_symmetry.space_group_name_H-M   'P 1'
#
loop_
_entity.id
_entity.type
_entity.pdbx_description
1 polymer ?
#
loop_
_entity_poly.entity_id
_entity_poly.type
_entity_poly.pdbx_seq_one_letter_code
_entity_poly.pdbx_strand_id
1 'polypeptide(L)' 'MGMGPTELIVILIILLVLFGGSKLPGLAKGLGQSIKEFKKATKDEPESVKPAEPAAPADTAKKEPAAATKPPA' A
#
# COMPACT_ATOMS: atom_id res chain seq x y z
N MET A 1 -23.76 7.82 -17.97
CA MET A 1 -22.45 8.34 -18.43
C MET A 1 -21.67 8.79 -17.21
N GLY A 2 -21.06 7.83 -16.50
CA GLY A 2 -20.09 8.16 -15.45
C GLY A 2 -18.71 8.28 -16.09
N MET A 3 -17.87 9.19 -15.60
CA MET A 3 -16.47 9.29 -16.02
C MET A 3 -15.86 7.90 -16.02
N GLY A 4 -15.57 7.41 -17.22
CA GLY A 4 -14.95 6.11 -17.37
C GLY A 4 -13.50 6.15 -16.90
N PRO A 5 -12.89 4.99 -16.65
CA PRO A 5 -11.44 4.91 -16.44
C PRO A 5 -10.66 5.60 -17.59
N THR A 6 -11.24 5.64 -18.79
CA THR A 6 -10.71 6.35 -19.96
C THR A 6 -10.58 7.86 -19.74
N GLU A 7 -11.59 8.55 -19.21
CA GLU A 7 -11.50 10.00 -18.92
C GLU A 7 -10.48 10.29 -17.84
N LEU A 8 -10.41 9.45 -16.79
CA LEU A 8 -9.40 9.62 -15.75
C LEU A 8 -7.98 9.45 -16.30
N ILE A 9 -7.76 8.51 -17.23
CA ILE A 9 -6.47 8.33 -17.91
C ILE A 9 -6.10 9.56 -18.73
N VAL A 10 -7.04 10.14 -19.48
CA VAL A 10 -6.78 11.36 -20.28
C VAL A 10 -6.37 12.52 -19.37
N ILE A 11 -7.08 12.72 -18.26
CA ILE A 11 -6.73 13.74 -17.25
C ILE A 11 -5.34 13.47 -16.65
N LEU A 12 -5.03 12.21 -16.35
CA LEU A 12 -3.73 11.81 -15.82
C LEU A 12 -2.60 12.15 -16.78
N ILE A 13 -2.78 11.88 -18.08
CA ILE A 13 -1.80 12.20 -19.12
C ILE A 13 -1.57 13.71 -19.20
N ILE A 14 -2.63 14.51 -19.17
CA ILE A 14 -2.51 15.98 -19.18
C ILE A 14 -1.69 16.47 -17.97
N LEU A 15 -1.97 15.94 -16.77
CA LEU A 15 -1.20 16.26 -15.57
C LEU A 15 0.26 15.80 -15.70
N LEU A 16 0.53 14.63 -16.28
CA LEU A 16 1.91 14.18 -16.54
C LEU A 16 2.65 15.08 -17.52
N VAL A 17 1.98 15.65 -18.52
CA VAL A 17 2.62 16.57 -19.47
C VAL A 17 2.93 17.91 -18.80
N LEU A 18 2.02 18.43 -17.97
CA LEU A 18 2.21 19.71 -17.27
C LEU A 18 3.26 19.63 -16.14
N PHE A 19 3.21 18.57 -15.33
CA PHE A 19 4.10 18.40 -14.18
C PHE A 19 5.34 17.56 -14.50
N GLY A 20 5.33 16.79 -15.58
CA GLY A 20 6.36 15.81 -15.91
C GLY A 20 6.19 14.50 -15.12
N GLY A 21 6.50 13.36 -15.76
CA GLY A 21 6.42 12.03 -15.14
C GLY A 21 7.30 11.86 -13.88
N SER A 22 8.32 12.69 -13.71
CA SER A 22 9.23 12.64 -12.56
C SER A 22 8.70 13.34 -11.30
N LYS A 23 7.72 14.24 -11.41
CA LYS A 23 7.21 15.01 -10.24
C LYS A 23 6.13 14.25 -9.46
N LEU A 24 5.27 13.49 -10.14
CA LEU A 24 4.28 12.62 -9.48
C LEU A 24 4.88 11.66 -8.44
N PRO A 25 5.91 10.84 -8.75
CA PRO A 25 6.47 9.89 -7.78
C PRO A 25 7.16 10.57 -6.60
N GLY A 26 7.74 11.75 -6.80
CA GLY A 26 8.30 12.56 -5.71
C GLY A 26 7.23 13.07 -4.75
N LEU A 27 6.15 13.64 -5.29
CA LEU A 27 5.01 14.11 -4.50
C LEU A 27 4.31 12.95 -3.76
N ALA A 28 4.10 11.83 -4.43
CA ALA A 28 3.50 10.64 -3.83
C ALA A 28 4.35 10.07 -2.69
N LYS A 29 5.69 10.03 -2.85
CA LYS A 29 6.60 9.61 -1.77
C LYS A 29 6.53 10.53 -0.57
N GLY A 30 6.58 11.85 -0.78
CA GLY A 30 6.50 12.83 0.30
C GLY A 30 5.16 12.74 1.04
N LEU A 31 4.04 12.78 0.31
CA LEU A 31 2.70 12.68 0.88
C LEU A 31 2.48 11.33 1.59
N GLY A 32 2.94 10.23 1.00
CA GLY A 32 2.84 8.89 1.57
C GLY A 32 3.62 8.76 2.88
N GLN A 33 4.82 9.35 2.96
CA GLN A 33 5.60 9.38 4.19
C GLN A 33 4.89 10.21 5.27
N SER A 34 4.37 11.40 4.93
CA SER A 34 3.60 12.23 5.87
C SER A 34 2.35 11.52 6.40
N ILE A 35 1.58 10.87 5.52
CA ILE A 35 0.39 10.08 5.92
C ILE A 35 0.79 8.89 6.80
N LYS A 36 1.92 8.24 6.51
CA LYS A 36 2.42 7.11 7.31
C LYS A 36 2.79 7.53 8.72
N GLU A 37 3.55 8.62 8.86
CA GLU A 37 3.92 9.17 10.18
C GLU A 37 2.69 9.70 10.91
N PHE A 38 1.77 10.38 10.22
CA PHE A 38 0.49 10.84 10.78
C PHE A 38 -0.34 9.67 11.32
N LYS A 39 -0.50 8.60 10.52
CA LYS A 39 -1.20 7.39 10.95
C LYS A 39 -0.52 6.73 12.15
N LYS A 40 0.81 6.73 12.22
CA LYS A 40 1.56 6.15 13.34
C LYS A 40 1.31 6.95 14.62
N ALA A 41 1.47 8.27 14.55
CA ALA A 41 1.19 9.17 15.67
C ALA A 41 -0.25 9.07 16.18
N THR A 42 -1.24 8.97 15.28
CA THR A 42 -2.65 8.80 15.67
C THR A 42 -2.97 7.40 16.22
N LYS A 43 -2.17 6.38 15.88
CA LYS A 43 -2.45 4.98 16.27
C LYS A 43 -1.74 4.56 17.56
N ASP A 44 -0.67 5.25 17.94
CA ASP A 44 0.09 5.01 19.18
C ASP A 44 -0.58 5.57 20.46
N GLU A 45 -1.74 6.25 20.38
CA GLU A 45 -2.38 6.92 21.54
C GLU A 45 -3.42 6.11 22.38
N PRO A 46 -3.66 4.80 22.15
CA PRO A 46 -4.27 4.02 23.24
C PRO A 46 -3.70 2.61 23.42
N GLU A 47 -2.38 2.41 23.38
CA GLU A 47 -1.81 1.10 23.77
C GLU A 47 -0.54 1.19 24.64
N SER A 48 -0.43 2.22 25.48
CA SER A 48 0.58 2.26 26.56
C SER A 48 0.03 1.79 27.90
N VAL A 49 -0.67 0.64 27.94
CA VAL A 49 -0.76 -0.21 29.15
C VAL A 49 -0.89 -1.68 28.71
N LYS A 50 0.23 -2.36 28.44
CA LYS A 50 0.29 -3.81 28.59
C LYS A 50 1.69 -4.23 29.06
N PRO A 51 1.82 -4.76 30.30
CA PRO A 51 3.07 -5.29 30.82
C PRO A 51 3.61 -6.42 29.93
N ALA A 52 4.94 -6.50 29.87
CA ALA A 52 5.70 -7.47 29.10
C ALA A 52 5.29 -8.93 29.37
N GLU A 53 5.11 -9.71 28.29
CA GLU A 53 5.34 -11.15 28.28
C GLU A 53 5.83 -11.58 26.87
N PRO A 54 6.79 -12.51 26.74
CA PRO A 54 7.55 -12.74 25.52
C PRO A 54 6.85 -13.74 24.60
N ALA A 55 6.75 -13.41 23.31
CA ALA A 55 6.38 -14.36 22.26
C ALA A 55 7.09 -14.03 20.94
N ALA A 56 8.15 -14.77 20.64
CA ALA A 56 8.37 -15.22 19.26
C ALA A 56 7.26 -16.26 18.96
N PRO A 57 6.67 -16.35 17.74
CA PRO A 57 7.43 -16.84 16.57
C PRO A 57 6.90 -16.39 15.18
N ALA A 58 7.58 -16.92 14.15
CA ALA A 58 7.05 -17.30 12.84
C ALA A 58 6.92 -16.23 11.74
N ASP A 59 8.04 -16.08 11.02
CA ASP A 59 8.07 -15.89 9.58
C ASP A 59 7.26 -17.00 8.89
N THR A 60 6.07 -16.68 8.36
CA THR A 60 5.35 -17.50 7.37
C THR A 60 4.23 -16.68 6.74
N ALA A 61 4.37 -16.29 5.46
CA ALA A 61 3.29 -16.25 4.46
C ALA A 61 3.70 -15.54 3.17
N LYS A 62 4.62 -16.13 2.38
CA LYS A 62 4.53 -16.02 0.91
C LYS A 62 3.47 -17.02 0.45
N LYS A 63 2.22 -16.55 0.35
CA LYS A 63 1.10 -17.27 -0.25
C LYS A 63 1.18 -17.12 -1.77
N GLU A 64 1.76 -18.12 -2.44
CA GLU A 64 1.50 -18.38 -3.86
C GLU A 64 0.49 -19.54 -3.93
N PRO A 65 -0.72 -19.32 -4.47
CA PRO A 65 -1.81 -20.28 -4.42
C PRO A 65 -1.64 -21.42 -5.44
N ALA A 66 -2.04 -22.61 -5.00
CA ALA A 66 -2.02 -23.87 -5.72
C ALA A 66 -3.02 -23.95 -6.88
N ALA A 67 -2.61 -24.66 -7.94
CA ALA A 67 -3.46 -25.47 -8.82
C ALA A 67 -2.60 -26.68 -9.25
N ALA A 68 -2.63 -27.82 -8.57
CA ALA A 68 -3.65 -28.88 -8.62
C ALA A 68 -3.88 -29.48 -10.02
N THR A 69 -3.12 -30.52 -10.36
CA THR A 69 -3.64 -31.76 -10.97
C THR A 69 -2.82 -32.95 -10.46
N LYS A 70 -3.33 -33.47 -9.34
CA LYS A 70 -3.42 -34.85 -8.81
C LYS A 70 -3.05 -36.06 -9.72
N PRO A 71 -2.90 -37.28 -9.13
CA PRO A 71 -1.68 -38.11 -9.10
C PRO A 71 -1.95 -39.52 -9.70
N PRO A 72 -1.61 -40.64 -9.03
CA PRO A 72 -0.38 -41.45 -9.08
C PRO A 72 -0.56 -42.80 -9.82
N ALA A 73 0.53 -43.41 -10.28
CA ALA A 73 0.70 -44.86 -10.40
C ALA A 73 2.20 -45.17 -10.49
#